data_AF-A0A7C3WTD4-F1
#
_entry.id   AF-A0A7C3WTD4-F1
#
_cell.length_a   1.000
_cell.length_b   1.000
_cell.length_c   1.000
_cell.angle_alpha   90.00
_cell.angle_beta   90.00
_cell.angle_gamma   90.00
#
_symmetry.space_group_name_H-M   'P 1'
#
loop_
_entity.id
_entity.type
_entity.pdbx_description
1 polymer ?
#
loop_
_entity_poly.entity_id
_entity_poly.type
_entity_poly.pdbx_seq_one_letter_code
_entity_poly.pdbx_strand_id
1 'polypeptide(L)'
;MNNLFRDFLLSKNELRPFFPWLPADGIEKIHEFINSYISIEKSNNLSPVIITGQQPAIFTGPLYTIYKIVTSIKLSLSLYNKYGKKIKPVFWVHSWDHDWEEVCSTNFLTYNYEIFPFKFNPDNSEKGKPLYKLKLDKNYFQKQIPEIFRHVKGSEFIYQWQDFLLNSLSLCDTLSDWTVSILKQIFKEENLCWFEPHKTKDFKILQELIEISIDNHSLLFDNFKKATNLLKEMGYKPQVHKLPDNAFFFLEENDYRSKITFQNGIFYSEISKKEYTASEIKHILHYEPERFSPNLLLRCIYQQMIFPCVVYIGGPAEVAYWAQLKDLFKFFKLPMPIVYPRSRFILLPIKIKKWLSELNIDIHNLPQTYDKIKGRNYYFIPDSQNEEIEQAKNKFINNASLFFDDLSAIFNDNSLDNYHKIYLSKIEIEAQKLIENFIKSQRNKNEIFQKHLYYVLNTIFPNGLEQERFFSPFSFIPEYNYDFTKMIMNKIDITNFDIGIVEL
;
A
#
# COMPACT_ATOMS: atom_id res chain seq x y z
N MET A 1 -15.50 -11.97 -12.64
CA MET A 1 -15.72 -11.78 -11.20
C MET A 1 -15.87 -10.30 -10.93
N ASN A 2 -16.86 -9.91 -10.13
CA ASN A 2 -17.09 -8.51 -9.78
C ASN A 2 -16.02 -8.01 -8.81
N ASN A 3 -15.72 -6.71 -8.84
CA ASN A 3 -14.79 -6.09 -7.90
C ASN A 3 -15.59 -5.36 -6.82
N LEU A 4 -15.63 -5.94 -5.62
CA LEU A 4 -16.45 -5.43 -4.51
C LEU A 4 -16.08 -4.00 -4.14
N PHE A 5 -14.80 -3.66 -4.06
CA PHE A 5 -14.37 -2.31 -3.71
C PHE A 5 -14.80 -1.29 -4.76
N ARG A 6 -14.64 -1.60 -6.06
CA ARG A 6 -15.12 -0.73 -7.15
C ARG A 6 -16.63 -0.53 -7.08
N ASP A 7 -17.39 -1.61 -6.89
CA ASP A 7 -18.85 -1.57 -6.85
C ASP A 7 -19.37 -0.87 -5.58
N PHE A 8 -18.61 -0.94 -4.49
CA PHE A 8 -18.82 -0.17 -3.27
C PHE A 8 -18.61 1.33 -3.52
N LEU A 9 -17.52 1.73 -4.19
CA LEU A 9 -17.29 3.13 -4.57
C LEU A 9 -18.41 3.68 -5.47
N LEU A 10 -18.88 2.87 -6.42
CA LEU A 10 -20.03 3.19 -7.28
C LEU A 10 -21.39 3.13 -6.57
N SER A 11 -21.40 2.78 -5.27
CA SER A 11 -22.61 2.70 -4.45
C SER A 11 -23.70 1.80 -5.04
N LYS A 12 -23.31 0.65 -5.62
CA LYS A 12 -24.29 -0.30 -6.17
C LYS A 12 -25.27 -0.73 -5.08
N ASN A 13 -26.57 -0.59 -5.36
CA ASN A 13 -27.64 -0.84 -4.39
C ASN A 13 -27.64 -2.27 -3.82
N GLU A 14 -27.14 -3.24 -4.58
CA GLU A 14 -27.01 -4.63 -4.12
C GLU A 14 -26.07 -4.79 -2.90
N LEU A 15 -25.18 -3.82 -2.63
CA LEU A 15 -24.30 -3.84 -1.47
C LEU A 15 -24.93 -3.29 -0.19
N ARG A 16 -26.11 -2.65 -0.27
CA ARG A 16 -26.86 -2.12 0.89
C ARG A 16 -27.09 -3.14 2.01
N PRO A 17 -27.38 -4.43 1.74
CA PRO A 17 -27.55 -5.40 2.81
C PRO A 17 -26.28 -5.65 3.64
N PHE A 18 -25.10 -5.25 3.17
CA PHE A 18 -23.80 -5.48 3.83
C PHE A 18 -23.24 -4.26 4.53
N PHE A 19 -23.69 -3.06 4.17
CA PHE A 19 -23.14 -1.81 4.71
C PHE A 19 -24.26 -0.85 5.12
N PRO A 20 -24.16 -0.23 6.31
CA PRO A 20 -25.12 0.80 6.74
C PRO A 20 -25.03 2.09 5.91
N TRP A 21 -23.91 2.29 5.23
CA TRP A 21 -23.57 3.48 4.46
C TRP A 21 -22.84 3.09 3.17
N LEU A 22 -23.16 3.79 2.08
CA LEU A 22 -22.41 3.73 0.82
C LEU A 22 -21.95 5.14 0.44
N PRO A 23 -20.85 5.30 -0.33
CA PRO A 23 -20.30 6.60 -0.74
C PRO A 23 -21.30 7.64 -1.23
N ALA A 24 -22.30 7.25 -2.04
CA ALA A 24 -23.32 8.14 -2.57
C ALA A 24 -24.30 8.68 -1.51
N ASP A 25 -24.31 8.13 -0.29
CA ASP A 25 -25.08 8.68 0.83
C ASP A 25 -24.51 10.00 1.35
N GLY A 26 -23.25 10.30 1.04
CA GLY A 26 -22.59 11.52 1.51
C GLY A 26 -22.34 11.54 3.02
N ILE A 27 -21.87 12.69 3.50
CA ILE A 27 -21.41 12.88 4.89
C ILE A 27 -22.59 13.19 5.81
N GLU A 28 -23.69 13.70 5.25
CA GLU A 28 -24.96 13.95 5.92
C GLU A 28 -25.44 12.68 6.66
N LYS A 29 -25.40 11.52 6.00
CA LYS A 29 -25.79 10.25 6.63
C LYS A 29 -24.81 9.77 7.70
N ILE A 30 -23.53 10.13 7.59
CA ILE A 30 -22.56 9.89 8.67
C ILE A 30 -22.98 10.68 9.91
N HIS A 31 -23.34 11.95 9.74
CA HIS A 31 -23.83 12.79 10.84
C HIS A 31 -25.11 12.24 11.48
N GLU A 32 -26.08 11.78 10.68
CA GLU A 32 -27.30 11.14 11.18
C GLU A 32 -26.99 9.88 11.99
N PHE A 33 -26.10 9.02 11.47
CA PHE A 33 -25.65 7.83 12.18
C PHE A 33 -24.97 8.16 13.51
N ILE A 34 -24.16 9.23 13.56
CA ILE A 34 -23.55 9.69 14.81
C ILE A 34 -24.62 10.15 15.81
N ASN A 35 -25.67 10.85 15.36
CA ASN A 35 -26.76 11.30 16.24
C ASN A 35 -27.55 10.12 16.81
N SER A 36 -27.88 9.11 15.99
CA SER A 36 -28.55 7.90 16.48
C SER A 36 -27.68 7.16 17.48
N TYR A 37 -26.38 7.03 17.20
CA TYR A 37 -25.41 6.37 18.08
C TYR A 37 -25.32 7.07 19.44
N ILE A 38 -25.15 8.39 19.46
CA ILE A 38 -25.09 9.19 20.71
C ILE A 38 -26.40 9.10 21.49
N SER A 39 -27.55 9.02 20.81
CA SER A 39 -28.85 8.91 21.49
C SER A 39 -29.02 7.58 22.24
N ILE A 40 -28.42 6.51 21.73
CA ILE A 40 -28.45 5.15 22.30
C ILE A 40 -27.44 5.03 23.46
N GLU A 41 -26.25 5.63 23.34
CA GLU A 41 -25.15 5.47 24.30
C GLU A 41 -25.08 6.51 25.44
N LYS A 42 -26.18 7.23 25.74
CA LYS A 42 -26.24 8.16 26.88
C LYS A 42 -25.87 7.54 28.24
N SER A 43 -25.79 6.21 28.35
CA SER A 43 -25.41 5.49 29.56
C SER A 43 -23.90 5.41 29.84
N ASN A 44 -23.03 5.53 28.81
CA ASN A 44 -21.61 5.14 28.95
C ASN A 44 -20.60 6.30 28.96
N ASN A 45 -21.03 7.56 28.77
CA ASN A 45 -20.16 8.76 28.78
C ASN A 45 -18.96 8.75 27.80
N LEU A 46 -18.85 7.77 26.91
CA LEU A 46 -17.76 7.67 25.93
C LEU A 46 -18.05 8.53 24.70
N SER A 47 -17.03 9.27 24.25
CA SER A 47 -17.14 10.08 23.03
C SER A 47 -17.00 9.20 21.78
N PRO A 48 -17.80 9.41 20.72
CA PRO A 48 -17.67 8.67 19.47
C PRO A 48 -16.27 8.84 18.86
N VAL A 49 -15.82 7.80 18.16
CA VAL A 49 -14.48 7.77 17.54
C VAL A 49 -14.52 7.33 16.07
N ILE A 50 -13.53 7.79 15.32
CA ILE A 50 -13.19 7.27 13.98
C ILE A 50 -11.98 6.36 14.17
N ILE A 51 -12.06 5.11 13.74
CA ILE A 51 -10.96 4.15 13.90
C ILE A 51 -10.39 3.80 12.54
N THR A 52 -9.07 3.76 12.45
CA THR A 52 -8.32 3.07 11.40
C THR A 52 -7.23 2.25 12.07
N GLY A 53 -6.70 1.23 11.39
CA GLY A 53 -5.58 0.46 11.94
C GLY A 53 -4.63 -0.06 10.88
N GLN A 54 -3.43 -0.44 11.33
CA GLN A 54 -2.45 -1.16 10.54
C GLN A 54 -1.50 -1.94 11.45
N GLN A 55 -0.87 -3.00 10.91
CA GLN A 55 0.25 -3.65 11.60
C GLN A 55 1.41 -2.67 11.78
N PRO A 56 2.12 -2.73 12.92
CA PRO A 56 3.39 -2.05 13.06
C PRO A 56 4.43 -2.71 12.16
N ALA A 57 5.11 -1.92 11.35
CA ALA A 57 6.08 -2.37 10.35
C ALA A 57 7.29 -1.45 10.31
N ILE A 58 8.43 -2.01 9.89
CA ILE A 58 9.68 -1.25 9.79
C ILE A 58 9.47 -0.01 8.93
N PHE A 59 10.03 1.13 9.34
CA PHE A 59 9.83 2.41 8.65
C PHE A 59 8.34 2.73 8.39
N THR A 60 7.46 2.35 9.32
CA THR A 60 6.00 2.54 9.30
C THR A 60 5.24 1.74 8.24
N GLY A 61 5.93 0.83 7.55
CA GLY A 61 5.37 0.03 6.47
C GLY A 61 5.08 0.88 5.22
N PRO A 62 4.03 0.56 4.47
CA PRO A 62 3.72 1.22 3.21
C PRO A 62 3.02 2.58 3.40
N LEU A 63 3.09 3.42 2.37
CA LEU A 63 2.47 4.75 2.28
C LEU A 63 1.01 4.81 2.74
N TYR A 64 0.21 3.78 2.45
CA TYR A 64 -1.19 3.77 2.84
C TYR A 64 -1.41 3.84 4.35
N THR A 65 -0.42 3.49 5.19
CA THR A 65 -0.49 3.68 6.65
C THR A 65 -0.69 5.16 6.98
N ILE A 66 0.07 6.04 6.32
CA ILE A 66 -0.06 7.49 6.46
C ILE A 66 -1.41 7.95 5.91
N TYR A 67 -1.83 7.44 4.74
CA TYR A 67 -3.10 7.87 4.13
C TYR A 67 -4.30 7.51 5.00
N LYS A 68 -4.29 6.34 5.62
CA LYS A 68 -5.29 5.94 6.63
C LYS A 68 -5.39 6.95 7.77
N ILE A 69 -4.25 7.29 8.37
CA ILE A 69 -4.19 8.23 9.50
C ILE A 69 -4.67 9.61 9.07
N VAL A 70 -4.13 10.16 7.99
CA VAL A 70 -4.50 11.50 7.49
C VAL A 70 -5.99 11.55 7.12
N THR A 71 -6.54 10.48 6.51
CA THR A 71 -7.99 10.40 6.23
C THR A 71 -8.82 10.46 7.52
N SER A 72 -8.40 9.77 8.58
CA SER A 72 -9.11 9.79 9.87
C SER A 72 -9.14 11.17 10.51
N ILE A 73 -8.02 11.88 10.46
CA ILE A 73 -7.90 13.23 10.99
C ILE A 73 -8.73 14.20 10.14
N LYS A 74 -8.63 14.13 8.80
CA LYS A 74 -9.40 15.00 7.90
C LYS A 74 -10.90 14.82 8.09
N LEU A 75 -11.38 13.58 8.18
CA LEU A 75 -12.79 13.29 8.37
C LEU A 75 -13.29 13.82 9.73
N SER A 76 -12.51 13.62 10.80
CA SER A 76 -12.78 14.18 12.13
C SER A 76 -12.94 15.70 12.08
N LEU A 77 -11.94 16.40 11.51
CA LEU A 77 -11.95 17.86 11.38
C LEU A 77 -13.14 18.35 10.54
N SER A 78 -13.48 17.63 9.48
CA SER A 78 -14.56 18.03 8.58
C SER A 78 -15.94 17.88 9.23
N LEU A 79 -16.15 16.80 9.99
CA LEU A 79 -17.37 16.60 10.77
C LEU A 79 -17.51 17.64 11.89
N TYR A 80 -16.39 18.04 12.50
CA TYR A 80 -16.39 19.14 13.47
C TYR A 80 -16.73 20.48 12.81
N ASN A 81 -16.07 20.83 11.71
CA ASN A 81 -16.27 22.12 11.05
C ASN A 81 -17.68 22.24 10.44
N LYS A 82 -18.23 21.18 9.86
CA LYS A 82 -19.55 21.20 9.21
C LYS A 82 -20.71 21.03 10.19
N TYR A 83 -20.54 20.24 11.26
CA TYR A 83 -21.66 19.84 12.15
C TYR A 83 -21.39 20.00 13.64
N GLY A 84 -20.25 20.58 14.05
CA GLY A 84 -19.87 20.74 15.46
C GLY A 84 -19.60 19.42 16.21
N LYS A 85 -19.47 18.29 15.50
CA LYS A 85 -19.30 16.97 16.11
C LYS A 85 -17.83 16.71 16.46
N LYS A 86 -17.54 16.62 17.75
CA LYS A 86 -16.21 16.26 18.26
C LYS A 86 -16.07 14.74 18.25
N ILE A 87 -15.31 14.22 17.28
CA ILE A 87 -15.08 12.79 17.10
C ILE A 87 -13.58 12.56 17.04
N LYS A 88 -13.02 11.75 17.93
CA LYS A 88 -11.57 11.58 17.99
C LYS A 88 -11.11 10.52 16.97
N PRO A 89 -10.08 10.79 16.16
CA PRO A 89 -9.45 9.74 15.38
C PRO A 89 -8.59 8.88 16.31
N VAL A 90 -8.70 7.56 16.14
CA VAL A 90 -7.94 6.55 16.87
C VAL A 90 -7.22 5.67 15.86
N PHE A 91 -5.90 5.58 15.99
CA PHE A 91 -5.11 4.61 15.27
C PHE A 91 -4.96 3.34 16.11
N TRP A 92 -5.56 2.25 15.65
CA TRP A 92 -5.42 0.92 16.23
C TRP A 92 -4.15 0.26 15.68
N VAL A 93 -3.18 0.02 16.56
CA VAL A 93 -1.96 -0.71 16.22
C VAL A 93 -2.29 -2.21 16.23
N HIS A 94 -2.16 -2.91 15.10
CA HIS A 94 -2.38 -4.37 15.05
C HIS A 94 -1.20 -5.14 15.67
N SER A 95 -0.87 -4.82 16.92
CA SER A 95 0.34 -5.28 17.61
C SER A 95 0.30 -6.78 17.97
N TRP A 96 -0.91 -7.35 18.09
CA TRP A 96 -1.12 -8.79 18.33
C TRP A 96 -0.94 -9.66 17.08
N ASP A 97 -0.80 -9.07 15.90
CA ASP A 97 -0.44 -9.85 14.71
C ASP A 97 0.91 -10.55 14.91
N HIS A 98 1.23 -11.56 14.10
CA HIS A 98 2.48 -12.32 14.14
C HIS A 98 3.07 -12.55 12.75
N ASP A 99 2.48 -11.97 11.70
CA ASP A 99 3.00 -12.00 10.33
C ASP A 99 4.22 -11.08 10.18
N TRP A 100 5.37 -11.55 10.67
CA TRP A 100 6.63 -10.83 10.58
C TRP A 100 7.14 -10.68 9.14
N GLU A 101 6.74 -11.57 8.22
CA GLU A 101 7.22 -11.55 6.83
C GLU A 101 6.68 -10.32 6.09
N GLU A 102 5.42 -9.97 6.34
CA GLU A 102 4.80 -8.76 5.80
C GLU A 102 5.46 -7.50 6.35
N VAL A 103 5.67 -7.42 7.67
CA VAL A 103 6.01 -6.16 8.34
C VAL A 103 7.51 -5.85 8.44
N CYS A 104 8.37 -6.82 8.14
CA CYS A 104 9.82 -6.65 8.12
C CYS A 104 10.39 -6.43 6.70
N SER A 105 9.52 -6.11 5.72
CA SER A 105 9.91 -5.82 4.34
C SER A 105 9.31 -4.50 3.89
N THR A 106 10.10 -3.68 3.20
CA THR A 106 9.62 -2.43 2.59
C THR A 106 10.49 -2.04 1.40
N ASN A 107 10.01 -1.14 0.55
CA ASN A 107 10.80 -0.59 -0.56
C ASN A 107 10.92 0.92 -0.41
N PHE A 108 12.02 1.46 -0.89
CA PHE A 108 12.26 2.89 -0.96
C PHE A 108 12.39 3.33 -2.42
N LEU A 109 11.84 4.51 -2.72
CA LEU A 109 12.13 5.20 -3.97
C LEU A 109 13.43 5.99 -3.79
N THR A 110 14.42 5.73 -4.63
CA THR A 110 15.70 6.42 -4.56
C THR A 110 15.64 7.81 -5.18
N TYR A 111 16.65 8.65 -4.93
CA TYR A 111 16.78 9.97 -5.58
C TYR A 111 16.87 9.90 -7.11
N ASN A 112 17.22 8.74 -7.66
CA ASN A 112 17.26 8.44 -9.09
C ASN A 112 16.01 7.72 -9.62
N TYR A 113 14.94 7.62 -8.83
CA TYR A 113 13.69 6.93 -9.19
C TYR A 113 13.84 5.42 -9.43
N GLU A 114 14.82 4.82 -8.76
CA GLU A 114 15.01 3.37 -8.72
C GLU A 114 14.35 2.78 -7.47
N ILE A 115 14.12 1.48 -7.49
CA ILE A 115 13.56 0.74 -6.35
C ILE A 115 14.73 0.22 -5.50
N PHE A 116 14.78 0.63 -4.24
CA PHE A 116 15.69 0.07 -3.25
C PHE A 116 14.89 -0.84 -2.29
N PRO A 117 14.93 -2.17 -2.48
CA PRO A 117 14.24 -3.10 -1.59
C PRO A 117 15.01 -3.27 -0.28
N PHE A 118 14.29 -3.32 0.83
CA PHE A 118 14.86 -3.55 2.15
C PHE A 118 14.06 -4.62 2.89
N LYS A 119 14.74 -5.65 3.37
CA LYS A 119 14.15 -6.70 4.17
C LYS A 119 15.01 -6.97 5.39
N PHE A 120 14.40 -6.82 6.57
CA PHE A 120 14.96 -7.28 7.83
C PHE A 120 14.56 -8.74 8.04
N ASN A 121 15.54 -9.59 8.31
CA ASN A 121 15.29 -10.98 8.67
C ASN A 121 15.60 -11.14 10.17
N PRO A 122 14.57 -11.21 11.04
CA PRO A 122 14.79 -11.37 12.46
C PRO A 122 15.39 -12.74 12.77
N ASP A 123 15.98 -12.87 13.97
CA ASP A 123 16.47 -14.15 14.46
C ASP A 123 15.35 -15.19 14.50
N ASN A 124 15.70 -16.47 14.34
CA ASN A 124 14.70 -17.54 14.31
C ASN A 124 13.86 -17.62 15.60
N SER A 125 14.40 -17.19 16.75
CA SER A 125 13.67 -17.11 18.01
C SER A 125 12.64 -15.97 18.08
N GLU A 126 12.65 -15.06 17.12
CA GLU A 126 11.71 -13.93 17.06
C GLU A 126 10.60 -14.16 16.02
N LYS A 127 10.82 -15.06 15.07
CA LYS A 127 9.87 -15.35 13.98
C LYS A 127 8.58 -15.98 14.52
N GLY A 128 7.45 -15.35 14.23
CA GLY A 128 6.13 -15.81 14.66
C GLY A 128 5.73 -15.40 16.08
N LYS A 129 6.59 -14.66 16.80
CA LYS A 129 6.16 -13.93 18.00
C LYS A 129 5.15 -12.85 17.58
N PRO A 130 4.22 -12.48 18.47
CA PRO A 130 3.44 -11.27 18.27
C PRO A 130 4.33 -10.05 17.99
N LEU A 131 3.88 -9.12 17.15
CA LEU A 131 4.71 -7.96 16.74
C LEU A 131 5.07 -7.03 17.91
N TYR A 132 4.29 -7.06 19.00
CA TYR A 132 4.60 -6.38 20.25
C TYR A 132 5.67 -7.06 21.10
N LYS A 133 6.12 -8.26 20.72
CA LYS A 133 7.23 -8.99 21.36
C LYS A 133 8.44 -9.15 20.44
N LEU A 134 8.26 -9.04 19.13
CA LEU A 134 9.33 -9.16 18.14
C LEU A 134 10.39 -8.08 18.37
N LYS A 135 11.59 -8.51 18.77
CA LYS A 135 12.73 -7.62 19.01
C LYS A 135 13.48 -7.27 17.73
N LEU A 136 14.00 -6.05 17.67
CA LEU A 136 14.82 -5.58 16.56
C LEU A 136 16.30 -5.71 16.90
N ASP A 137 17.12 -6.10 15.91
CA ASP A 137 18.57 -6.03 16.02
C ASP A 137 19.03 -4.57 15.89
N LYS A 138 19.25 -3.92 17.05
CA LYS A 138 19.65 -2.51 17.12
C LYS A 138 20.97 -2.26 16.36
N ASN A 139 21.93 -3.19 16.41
CA ASN A 139 23.22 -3.03 15.73
C ASN A 139 23.08 -3.12 14.21
N TYR A 140 22.20 -4.00 13.73
CA TYR A 140 21.87 -4.08 12.31
C TYR A 140 21.27 -2.77 11.81
N PHE A 141 20.22 -2.27 12.46
CA PHE A 141 19.57 -1.02 12.04
C PHE A 141 20.46 0.21 12.19
N GLN A 142 21.36 0.27 13.18
CA GLN A 142 22.36 1.33 13.29
C GLN A 142 23.24 1.46 12.04
N LYS A 143 23.52 0.36 11.33
CA LYS A 143 24.28 0.36 10.09
C LYS A 143 23.40 0.60 8.86
N GLN A 144 22.19 0.03 8.84
CA GLN A 144 21.30 0.09 7.67
C GLN A 144 20.61 1.44 7.50
N ILE A 145 20.24 2.13 8.59
CA ILE A 145 19.55 3.42 8.50
C ILE A 145 20.39 4.45 7.71
N PRO A 146 21.69 4.69 8.02
CA PRO A 146 22.52 5.57 7.20
C PRO A 146 22.66 5.11 5.75
N GLU A 147 22.74 3.80 5.49
CA GLU A 147 22.87 3.25 4.12
C GLU A 147 21.62 3.55 3.29
N ILE A 148 20.43 3.26 3.83
CA ILE A 148 19.14 3.59 3.21
C ILE A 148 19.08 5.08 2.89
N PHE A 149 19.50 5.91 3.85
CA PHE A 149 19.42 7.37 3.72
C PHE A 149 20.39 7.93 2.67
N ARG A 150 21.44 7.21 2.25
CA ARG A 150 22.25 7.61 1.08
C ARG A 150 21.52 7.43 -0.25
N HIS A 151 20.51 6.57 -0.30
CA HIS A 151 19.78 6.25 -1.53
C HIS A 151 18.48 7.05 -1.68
N VAL A 152 17.81 7.40 -0.58
CA VAL A 152 16.55 8.17 -0.65
C VAL A 152 16.82 9.64 -0.97
N LYS A 153 15.86 10.28 -1.63
CA LYS A 153 15.91 11.72 -1.82
C LYS A 153 15.65 12.41 -0.48
N GLY A 154 16.46 13.41 -0.15
CA GLY A 154 16.27 14.23 1.03
C GLY A 154 16.75 15.65 0.82
N SER A 155 16.42 16.49 1.79
CA SER A 155 16.86 17.88 1.91
C SER A 155 17.71 18.02 3.19
N GLU A 156 17.76 19.20 3.80
CA GLU A 156 18.37 19.40 5.12
C GLU A 156 17.76 18.50 6.21
N PHE A 157 16.54 17.99 6.02
CA PHE A 157 15.86 17.14 7.00
C PHE A 157 16.35 15.70 7.04
N ILE A 158 17.18 15.27 6.07
CA ILE A 158 17.65 13.89 5.98
C ILE A 158 18.40 13.46 7.25
N TYR A 159 19.27 14.32 7.76
CA TYR A 159 20.04 14.08 8.98
C TYR A 159 19.14 14.09 10.22
N GLN A 160 18.18 15.01 10.29
CA GLN A 160 17.22 15.08 11.39
C GLN A 160 16.42 13.77 11.52
N TRP A 161 15.94 13.21 10.40
CA TRP A 161 15.20 11.95 10.41
C TRP A 161 16.10 10.74 10.67
N GLN A 162 17.31 10.74 10.13
CA GLN A 162 18.30 9.70 10.43
C GLN A 162 18.59 9.62 11.92
N ASP A 163 18.89 10.75 12.56
CA ASP A 163 19.18 10.84 13.99
C ASP A 163 17.97 10.45 14.84
N PHE A 164 16.77 10.91 14.46
CA PHE A 164 15.55 10.52 15.15
C PHE A 164 15.31 8.99 15.09
N LEU A 165 15.51 8.35 13.93
CA LEU A 165 15.33 6.91 13.78
C LEU A 165 16.31 6.12 14.64
N LEU A 166 17.59 6.54 14.68
CA LEU A 166 18.62 5.91 15.51
C LEU A 166 18.35 6.11 17.01
N ASN A 167 17.98 7.32 17.41
CA ASN A 167 17.68 7.64 18.81
C ASN A 167 16.42 6.88 19.29
N SER A 168 15.34 6.92 18.52
CA SER A 168 14.10 6.20 18.86
C SER A 168 14.30 4.68 18.91
N LEU A 169 15.13 4.12 18.03
CA LEU A 169 15.50 2.70 18.05
C LEU A 169 16.21 2.31 19.35
N SER A 170 17.06 3.19 19.90
CA SER A 170 17.75 2.89 21.17
C SER A 170 16.78 2.79 22.35
N LEU A 171 15.70 3.59 22.32
CA LEU A 171 14.66 3.67 23.36
C LEU A 171 13.52 2.64 23.22
N CYS A 172 13.45 1.94 22.09
CA CYS A 172 12.40 0.95 21.82
C CYS A 172 12.99 -0.46 21.82
N ASP A 173 12.25 -1.44 22.33
CA ASP A 173 12.70 -2.83 22.36
C ASP A 173 12.08 -3.68 21.25
N THR A 174 10.88 -3.32 20.81
CA THR A 174 10.07 -4.13 19.89
C THR A 174 9.75 -3.39 18.60
N LEU A 175 9.41 -4.14 17.56
CA LEU A 175 8.94 -3.58 16.29
C LEU A 175 7.71 -2.68 16.48
N SER A 176 6.77 -3.09 17.34
CA SER A 176 5.59 -2.29 17.68
C SER A 176 5.98 -0.96 18.30
N ASP A 177 6.83 -0.95 19.31
CA ASP A 177 7.22 0.28 20.01
C ASP A 177 7.96 1.25 19.08
N TRP A 178 8.90 0.74 18.29
CA TRP A 178 9.65 1.58 17.35
C TRP A 178 8.75 2.18 16.27
N THR A 179 7.85 1.38 15.70
CA THR A 179 6.89 1.88 14.70
C THR A 179 5.98 2.97 15.27
N VAL A 180 5.44 2.75 16.46
CA VAL A 180 4.55 3.72 17.13
C VAL A 180 5.31 4.99 17.49
N SER A 181 6.57 4.88 17.94
CA SER A 181 7.44 6.03 18.21
C SER A 181 7.63 6.90 16.96
N ILE A 182 7.90 6.27 15.81
CA ILE A 182 8.06 6.97 14.53
C ILE A 182 6.76 7.64 14.10
N LEU A 183 5.64 6.92 14.14
CA LEU A 183 4.35 7.47 13.75
C LEU A 183 3.92 8.64 14.65
N LYS A 184 4.16 8.54 15.97
CA LYS A 184 3.94 9.64 16.91
C LYS A 184 4.75 10.88 16.56
N GLN A 185 5.99 10.71 16.09
CA GLN A 185 6.81 11.82 15.64
C GLN A 185 6.26 12.45 14.36
N ILE A 186 5.87 11.64 13.36
CA ILE A 186 5.30 12.11 12.10
C ILE A 186 4.01 12.92 12.35
N PHE A 187 3.17 12.49 13.30
CA PHE A 187 1.87 13.09 13.62
C PHE A 187 1.85 13.87 14.94
N LYS A 188 3.00 14.36 15.41
CA LYS A 188 3.14 14.99 16.74
C LYS A 188 2.26 16.23 16.95
N GLU A 189 1.90 16.92 15.87
CA GLU A 189 1.09 18.14 15.88
C GLU A 189 -0.42 17.85 15.73
N GLU A 190 -0.78 16.58 15.50
CA GLU A 190 -2.15 16.18 15.20
C GLU A 190 -2.87 15.61 16.43
N ASN A 191 -4.19 15.83 16.51
CA ASN A 191 -5.03 15.31 17.58
C ASN A 191 -5.43 13.84 17.31
N LEU A 192 -4.46 12.94 17.35
CA LEU A 192 -4.60 11.50 17.10
C LEU A 192 -4.38 10.68 18.37
N CYS A 193 -5.30 9.76 18.65
CA CYS A 193 -5.17 8.80 19.74
C CYS A 193 -4.56 7.49 19.24
N TRP A 194 -3.68 6.87 20.03
CA TRP A 194 -3.05 5.59 19.72
C TRP A 194 -3.65 4.52 20.62
N PHE A 195 -4.14 3.44 20.03
CA PHE A 195 -4.61 2.28 20.77
C PHE A 195 -3.72 1.07 20.48
N GLU A 196 -3.00 0.64 21.51
CA GLU A 196 -2.12 -0.52 21.48
C GLU A 196 -2.77 -1.63 22.33
N PRO A 197 -3.42 -2.63 21.73
CA PRO A 197 -4.27 -3.57 22.46
C PRO A 197 -3.49 -4.37 23.51
N HIS A 198 -2.21 -4.68 23.26
CA HIS A 198 -1.32 -5.37 24.19
C HIS A 198 -0.97 -4.55 25.44
N LYS A 199 -1.18 -3.23 25.45
CA LYS A 199 -0.96 -2.35 26.62
C LYS A 199 -2.22 -2.18 27.47
N THR A 200 -3.32 -2.83 27.11
CA THR A 200 -4.59 -2.81 27.86
C THR A 200 -4.41 -3.52 29.20
N LYS A 201 -4.99 -2.95 30.27
CA LYS A 201 -4.97 -3.54 31.62
C LYS A 201 -6.32 -4.14 32.04
N ASP A 202 -7.40 -3.74 31.38
CA ASP A 202 -8.73 -4.28 31.61
C ASP A 202 -9.11 -5.23 30.47
N PHE A 203 -9.17 -6.53 30.79
CA PHE A 203 -9.48 -7.57 29.84
C PHE A 203 -10.93 -8.04 29.90
N LYS A 204 -11.82 -7.39 30.68
CA LYS A 204 -13.21 -7.86 30.84
C LYS A 204 -13.95 -8.03 29.52
N ILE A 205 -13.85 -7.02 28.64
CA ILE A 205 -14.46 -7.05 27.31
C ILE A 205 -13.85 -8.16 26.44
N LEU A 206 -12.54 -8.38 26.55
CA LEU A 206 -11.87 -9.45 25.82
C LEU A 206 -12.34 -10.81 26.33
N GLN A 207 -12.37 -11.01 27.65
CA GLN A 207 -12.84 -12.23 28.29
C GLN A 207 -14.27 -12.57 27.86
N GLU A 208 -15.19 -11.62 27.96
CA GLU A 208 -16.57 -11.79 27.52
C GLU A 208 -16.65 -12.21 26.05
N LEU A 209 -15.92 -11.50 25.17
CA LEU A 209 -15.91 -11.80 23.74
C LEU A 209 -15.37 -13.19 23.43
N ILE A 210 -14.24 -13.56 24.04
CA ILE A 210 -13.62 -14.88 23.81
C ILE A 210 -14.50 -15.98 24.40
N GLU A 211 -15.09 -15.78 25.57
CA GLU A 211 -16.01 -16.74 26.19
C GLU A 211 -17.22 -16.99 25.29
N ILE A 212 -17.88 -15.94 24.79
CA ILE A 212 -18.98 -16.06 23.82
C ILE A 212 -18.51 -16.86 22.60
N SER A 213 -17.28 -16.62 22.13
CA SER A 213 -16.74 -17.32 20.97
C SER A 213 -16.45 -18.80 21.20
N ILE A 214 -16.06 -19.17 22.42
CA ILE A 214 -15.86 -20.56 22.85
C ILE A 214 -17.21 -21.29 22.85
N ASP A 215 -18.23 -20.68 23.45
CA ASP A 215 -19.55 -21.31 23.61
C ASP A 215 -20.35 -21.39 22.31
N ASN A 216 -20.10 -20.47 21.37
CA ASN A 216 -20.92 -20.29 20.18
C ASN A 216 -20.15 -20.47 18.87
N HIS A 217 -19.01 -21.17 18.89
CA HIS A 217 -18.10 -21.29 17.74
C HIS A 217 -18.80 -21.66 16.43
N SER A 218 -19.59 -22.74 16.41
CA SER A 218 -20.29 -23.21 15.21
C SER A 218 -21.28 -22.17 14.69
N LEU A 219 -22.03 -21.53 15.59
CA LEU A 219 -23.01 -20.51 15.23
C LEU A 219 -22.34 -19.25 14.68
N LEU A 220 -21.21 -18.83 15.24
CA LEU A 220 -20.41 -17.73 14.71
C LEU A 220 -19.89 -18.06 13.30
N PHE A 221 -19.40 -19.28 13.09
CA PHE A 221 -18.96 -19.73 11.78
C PHE A 221 -20.10 -19.71 10.75
N ASP A 222 -21.28 -20.20 11.11
CA ASP A 222 -22.44 -20.20 10.22
C ASP A 222 -22.90 -18.78 9.85
N ASN A 223 -22.90 -17.84 10.80
CA ASN A 223 -23.19 -16.44 10.53
C ASN A 223 -22.18 -15.82 9.56
N PHE A 224 -20.88 -16.04 9.76
CA PHE A 224 -19.83 -15.58 8.84
C PHE A 224 -19.97 -16.23 7.44
N LYS A 225 -20.26 -17.53 7.40
CA LYS A 225 -20.43 -18.29 6.16
C LYS A 225 -21.63 -17.82 5.36
N LYS A 226 -22.73 -17.47 6.02
CA LYS A 226 -23.95 -16.92 5.39
C LYS A 226 -23.66 -15.65 4.61
N ALA A 227 -23.02 -14.66 5.24
CA ALA A 227 -22.63 -13.41 4.55
C ALA A 227 -21.67 -13.69 3.39
N THR A 228 -20.71 -14.59 3.61
CA THR A 228 -19.70 -14.99 2.61
C THR A 228 -20.32 -15.67 1.40
N ASN A 229 -21.30 -16.57 1.58
CA ASN A 229 -21.98 -17.26 0.50
C ASN A 229 -22.84 -16.30 -0.33
N LEU A 230 -23.55 -15.37 0.31
CA LEU A 230 -24.32 -14.36 -0.40
C LEU A 230 -23.42 -13.50 -1.32
N LEU A 231 -22.23 -13.10 -0.86
CA LEU A 231 -21.26 -12.39 -1.70
C LEU A 231 -20.80 -13.22 -2.90
N LYS A 232 -20.57 -14.53 -2.71
CA LYS A 232 -20.19 -15.44 -3.80
C LYS A 232 -21.31 -15.60 -4.84
N GLU A 233 -22.54 -15.77 -4.40
CA GLU A 233 -23.73 -15.87 -5.25
C GLU A 233 -23.91 -14.61 -6.11
N MET A 234 -23.54 -13.44 -5.56
CA MET A 234 -23.51 -12.15 -6.27
C MET A 234 -22.28 -11.96 -7.18
N GLY A 235 -21.42 -12.97 -7.32
CA GLY A 235 -20.25 -12.94 -8.21
C GLY A 235 -19.02 -12.22 -7.66
N TYR A 236 -19.00 -11.89 -6.36
CA TYR A 236 -17.84 -11.31 -5.68
C TYR A 236 -16.91 -12.40 -5.13
N LYS A 237 -15.60 -12.13 -5.17
CA LYS A 237 -14.59 -12.97 -4.50
C LYS A 237 -14.52 -12.57 -3.02
N PRO A 238 -14.76 -13.49 -2.07
CA PRO A 238 -14.55 -13.22 -0.65
C PRO A 238 -13.10 -12.86 -0.36
N GLN A 239 -12.90 -11.93 0.58
CA GLN A 239 -11.56 -11.50 0.98
C GLN A 239 -10.97 -12.38 2.08
N VAL A 240 -11.79 -12.79 3.05
CA VAL A 240 -11.37 -13.64 4.16
C VAL A 240 -11.89 -15.06 3.97
N HIS A 241 -10.97 -16.01 4.09
CA HIS A 241 -11.25 -17.44 4.07
C HIS A 241 -11.00 -18.01 5.48
N LYS A 242 -12.07 -18.44 6.14
CA LYS A 242 -12.00 -19.09 7.46
C LYS A 242 -12.42 -20.54 7.32
N LEU A 243 -11.66 -21.45 7.89
CA LEU A 243 -12.02 -22.86 8.02
C LEU A 243 -12.97 -23.07 9.22
N PRO A 244 -13.88 -24.05 9.14
CA PRO A 244 -14.87 -24.31 10.19
C PRO A 244 -14.25 -24.73 11.52
N ASP A 245 -13.08 -25.36 11.49
CA ASP A 245 -12.34 -25.81 12.67
C ASP A 245 -11.48 -24.69 13.28
N ASN A 246 -10.96 -23.74 12.52
CA ASN A 246 -10.15 -22.66 13.10
C ASN A 246 -10.98 -21.87 14.13
N ALA A 247 -10.53 -21.76 15.37
CA ALA A 247 -11.16 -20.94 16.40
C ALA A 247 -11.17 -19.46 16.02
N PHE A 248 -11.97 -18.67 16.73
CA PHE A 248 -12.10 -17.23 16.49
C PHE A 248 -11.03 -16.38 17.19
N PHE A 249 -10.11 -17.03 17.89
CA PHE A 249 -9.04 -16.43 18.67
C PHE A 249 -7.76 -17.25 18.56
N PHE A 250 -6.68 -16.67 19.08
CA PHE A 250 -5.39 -17.29 19.25
C PHE A 250 -5.05 -17.32 20.73
N LEU A 251 -4.22 -18.29 21.13
CA LEU A 251 -3.68 -18.43 22.47
C LEU A 251 -2.17 -18.26 22.43
N GLU A 252 -1.64 -17.39 23.27
CA GLU A 252 -0.21 -17.20 23.39
C GLU A 252 0.41 -18.31 24.25
N GLU A 253 1.43 -18.97 23.70
CA GLU A 253 2.16 -20.07 24.32
C GLU A 253 3.65 -19.96 23.98
N ASN A 254 4.51 -20.01 24.99
CA ASN A 254 5.96 -19.89 24.83
C ASN A 254 6.40 -18.62 24.07
N ASP A 255 5.74 -17.48 24.29
CA ASP A 255 5.91 -16.20 23.57
C ASP A 255 5.41 -16.17 22.12
N TYR A 256 4.81 -17.25 21.62
CA TYR A 256 4.29 -17.32 20.25
C TYR A 256 2.77 -17.34 20.23
N ARG A 257 2.20 -16.81 19.14
CA ARG A 257 0.76 -16.77 18.94
C ARG A 257 0.28 -18.08 18.31
N SER A 258 -0.25 -18.98 19.14
CA SER A 258 -0.73 -20.28 18.67
C SER A 258 -2.10 -20.18 18.02
N LYS A 259 -2.21 -20.77 16.82
CA LYS A 259 -3.49 -21.01 16.17
C LYS A 259 -4.23 -22.13 16.91
N ILE A 260 -5.47 -21.85 17.25
CA ILE A 260 -6.36 -22.79 17.93
C ILE A 260 -7.36 -23.34 16.91
N THR A 261 -7.52 -24.66 16.88
CA THR A 261 -8.59 -25.34 16.13
C THR A 261 -9.62 -25.91 17.10
N PHE A 262 -10.84 -26.15 16.63
CA PHE A 262 -11.98 -26.63 17.38
C PHE A 262 -12.66 -27.75 16.58
N GLN A 263 -12.64 -28.96 17.13
CA GLN A 263 -13.29 -30.13 16.55
C GLN A 263 -13.87 -31.00 17.68
N ASN A 264 -15.09 -31.51 17.48
CA ASN A 264 -15.76 -32.42 18.42
C ASN A 264 -15.80 -31.94 19.89
N GLY A 265 -15.92 -30.63 20.12
CA GLY A 265 -15.98 -30.03 21.46
C GLY A 265 -14.61 -29.78 22.11
N ILE A 266 -13.51 -30.04 21.40
CA ILE A 266 -12.14 -29.90 21.88
C ILE A 266 -11.43 -28.77 21.13
N PHE A 267 -10.74 -27.91 21.88
CA PHE A 267 -9.84 -26.90 21.35
C PHE A 267 -8.42 -27.44 21.33
N TYR A 268 -7.75 -27.41 20.19
CA TYR A 268 -6.39 -27.90 20.02
C TYR A 268 -5.43 -26.75 19.69
N SER A 269 -4.28 -26.73 20.35
CA SER A 269 -3.21 -25.76 20.08
C SER A 269 -2.15 -26.31 19.13
N GLU A 270 -1.88 -25.59 18.05
CA GLU A 270 -0.85 -25.97 17.09
C GLU A 270 0.58 -25.90 17.65
N ILE A 271 0.85 -25.04 18.64
CA ILE A 271 2.18 -24.85 19.23
C ILE A 271 2.43 -25.85 20.36
N SER A 272 1.64 -25.82 21.43
CA SER A 272 1.84 -26.71 22.58
C SER A 272 1.42 -28.15 22.32
N LYS A 273 0.69 -28.42 21.24
CA LYS A 273 0.10 -29.73 20.89
C LYS A 273 -0.88 -30.24 21.96
N LYS A 274 -1.38 -29.35 22.83
CA LYS A 274 -2.34 -29.67 23.88
C LYS A 274 -3.77 -29.57 23.38
N GLU A 275 -4.61 -30.39 23.97
CA GLU A 275 -6.07 -30.34 23.84
C GLU A 275 -6.66 -29.71 25.10
N TYR A 276 -7.69 -28.90 24.90
CA TYR A 276 -8.42 -28.22 25.96
C TYR A 276 -9.92 -28.43 25.74
N THR A 277 -10.61 -28.86 26.78
CA THR A 277 -12.06 -28.75 26.84
C THR A 277 -12.47 -27.27 26.94
N ALA A 278 -13.75 -26.98 26.67
CA ALA A 278 -14.30 -25.62 26.86
C ALA A 278 -14.06 -25.09 28.28
N SER A 279 -14.22 -25.94 29.30
CA SER A 279 -13.98 -25.56 30.70
C SER A 279 -12.52 -25.22 30.98
N GLU A 280 -11.57 -26.00 30.45
CA GLU A 280 -10.14 -25.76 30.65
C GLU A 280 -9.67 -24.49 29.96
N ILE A 281 -10.08 -24.25 28.70
CA ILE A 281 -9.66 -23.05 27.99
C ILE A 281 -10.29 -21.78 28.57
N LYS A 282 -11.53 -21.87 29.08
CA LYS A 282 -12.16 -20.79 29.85
C LYS A 282 -11.47 -20.53 31.19
N HIS A 283 -10.95 -21.57 31.84
CA HIS A 283 -10.15 -21.41 33.04
C HIS A 283 -8.89 -20.58 32.74
N ILE A 284 -8.17 -20.89 31.66
CA ILE A 284 -7.02 -20.08 31.22
C ILE A 284 -7.48 -18.65 30.92
N LEU A 285 -8.60 -18.45 30.21
CA LEU A 285 -9.14 -17.13 29.91
C LEU A 285 -9.46 -16.31 31.16
N HIS A 286 -9.94 -16.96 32.22
CA HIS A 286 -10.30 -16.27 33.47
C HIS A 286 -9.05 -15.77 34.22
N TYR A 287 -8.01 -16.60 34.32
CA TYR A 287 -6.82 -16.32 35.13
C TYR A 287 -5.67 -15.66 34.36
N GLU A 288 -5.59 -15.84 33.04
CA GLU A 288 -4.51 -15.33 32.18
C GLU A 288 -5.08 -14.75 30.84
N PRO A 289 -6.02 -13.80 30.90
CA PRO A 289 -6.70 -13.27 29.71
C PRO A 289 -5.77 -12.57 28.71
N GLU A 290 -4.65 -12.02 29.17
CA GLU A 290 -3.64 -11.36 28.34
C GLU A 290 -3.00 -12.29 27.30
N ARG A 291 -3.11 -13.61 27.50
CA ARG A 291 -2.64 -14.62 26.55
C ARG A 291 -3.58 -14.78 25.36
N PHE A 292 -4.80 -14.26 25.41
CA PHE A 292 -5.76 -14.39 24.33
C PHE A 292 -5.70 -13.19 23.40
N SER A 293 -5.89 -13.45 22.11
CA SER A 293 -6.06 -12.38 21.12
C SER A 293 -7.06 -12.79 20.04
N PRO A 294 -7.98 -11.90 19.63
CA PRO A 294 -8.96 -12.22 18.63
C PRO A 294 -8.29 -12.37 17.25
N ASN A 295 -8.85 -13.23 16.39
CA ASN A 295 -8.48 -13.23 14.98
C ASN A 295 -9.01 -11.98 14.26
N LEU A 296 -8.73 -11.84 12.96
CA LEU A 296 -9.17 -10.70 12.14
C LEU A 296 -10.68 -10.37 12.30
N LEU A 297 -11.54 -11.39 12.35
CA LEU A 297 -13.00 -11.21 12.42
C LEU A 297 -13.42 -10.72 13.81
N LEU A 298 -13.02 -11.42 14.88
CA LEU A 298 -13.36 -10.98 16.24
C LEU A 298 -12.67 -9.69 16.64
N ARG A 299 -11.53 -9.33 16.04
CA ARG A 299 -10.88 -8.04 16.27
C ARG A 299 -11.80 -6.88 15.89
N CYS A 300 -12.63 -7.05 14.85
CA CYS A 300 -13.62 -6.04 14.45
C CYS A 300 -14.74 -5.89 15.50
N ILE A 301 -15.19 -7.01 16.07
CA ILE A 301 -16.18 -7.03 17.15
C ILE A 301 -15.60 -6.43 18.43
N TYR A 302 -14.40 -6.86 18.81
CA TYR A 302 -13.66 -6.35 19.97
C TYR A 302 -13.48 -4.84 19.90
N GLN A 303 -13.11 -4.31 18.73
CA GLN A 303 -13.01 -2.88 18.49
C GLN A 303 -14.34 -2.16 18.78
N GLN A 304 -15.46 -2.70 18.30
CA GLN A 304 -16.78 -2.09 18.51
C GLN A 304 -17.26 -2.20 19.97
N MET A 305 -16.83 -3.22 20.71
CA MET A 305 -17.18 -3.36 22.13
C MET A 305 -16.38 -2.39 23.02
N ILE A 306 -15.12 -2.11 22.69
CA ILE A 306 -14.27 -1.19 23.48
C ILE A 306 -14.57 0.27 23.16
N PHE A 307 -14.85 0.56 21.88
CA PHE A 307 -15.01 1.92 21.42
C PHE A 307 -16.37 2.15 20.78
N PRO A 308 -17.00 3.32 21.03
CA PRO A 308 -18.13 3.80 20.24
C PRO A 308 -17.68 4.24 18.84
N CYS A 309 -17.21 3.27 18.06
CA CYS A 309 -16.69 3.48 16.72
C CYS A 309 -17.87 3.76 15.80
N VAL A 310 -17.94 5.00 15.31
CA VAL A 310 -18.99 5.42 14.35
C VAL A 310 -18.54 5.23 12.91
N VAL A 311 -17.24 5.33 12.66
CA VAL A 311 -16.64 5.15 11.34
C VAL A 311 -15.37 4.32 11.46
N TYR A 312 -15.28 3.26 10.66
CA TYR A 312 -14.04 2.53 10.41
C TYR A 312 -13.47 2.94 9.06
N ILE A 313 -12.24 3.44 9.03
CA ILE A 313 -11.54 3.77 7.79
C ILE A 313 -10.73 2.57 7.31
N GLY A 314 -11.02 2.10 6.10
CA GLY A 314 -10.40 0.90 5.54
C GLY A 314 -9.92 1.08 4.09
N GLY A 315 -8.91 0.31 3.72
CA GLY A 315 -8.50 0.13 2.31
C GLY A 315 -9.38 -0.87 1.55
N PRO A 316 -9.04 -1.15 0.27
CA PRO A 316 -9.85 -2.01 -0.59
C PRO A 316 -10.14 -3.41 -0.02
N ALA A 317 -9.12 -4.06 0.54
CA ALA A 317 -9.26 -5.38 1.17
C ALA A 317 -10.14 -5.30 2.43
N GLU A 318 -10.03 -4.22 3.20
CA GLU A 318 -10.82 -4.05 4.42
C GLU A 318 -12.29 -3.86 4.10
N VAL A 319 -12.63 -2.95 3.18
CA VAL A 319 -14.01 -2.81 2.70
C VAL A 319 -14.60 -4.17 2.29
N ALA A 320 -13.83 -4.96 1.53
CA ALA A 320 -14.28 -6.26 1.08
C ALA A 320 -14.53 -7.27 2.22
N TYR A 321 -13.63 -7.37 3.21
CA TYR A 321 -13.89 -8.30 4.33
C TYR A 321 -14.92 -7.77 5.31
N TRP A 322 -15.08 -6.46 5.48
CA TRP A 322 -16.09 -5.88 6.36
C TRP A 322 -17.50 -6.24 5.90
N ALA A 323 -17.74 -6.38 4.59
CA ALA A 323 -18.99 -6.92 4.06
C ALA A 323 -19.31 -8.32 4.64
N GLN A 324 -18.31 -9.16 4.90
CA GLN A 324 -18.49 -10.50 5.45
C GLN A 324 -18.88 -10.50 6.94
N LEU A 325 -18.85 -9.35 7.63
CA LEU A 325 -19.06 -9.26 9.07
C LEU A 325 -20.51 -8.96 9.49
N LYS A 326 -21.41 -8.62 8.57
CA LYS A 326 -22.74 -8.11 8.90
C LYS A 326 -23.52 -9.01 9.87
N ASP A 327 -23.53 -10.33 9.63
CA ASP A 327 -24.29 -11.28 10.42
C ASP A 327 -23.58 -11.56 11.77
N LEU A 328 -22.25 -11.36 11.85
CA LEU A 328 -21.52 -11.37 13.11
C LEU A 328 -21.89 -10.17 13.99
N PHE A 329 -21.87 -8.95 13.44
CA PHE A 329 -22.32 -7.76 14.18
C PHE A 329 -23.75 -7.90 14.69
N LYS A 330 -24.64 -8.47 13.85
CA LYS A 330 -26.01 -8.79 14.25
C LYS A 330 -26.08 -9.81 15.39
N PHE A 331 -25.27 -10.87 15.35
CA PHE A 331 -25.19 -11.88 16.41
C PHE A 331 -24.80 -11.25 17.75
N PHE A 332 -23.77 -10.40 17.75
CA PHE A 332 -23.32 -9.68 18.94
C PHE A 332 -24.23 -8.50 19.33
N LYS A 333 -25.30 -8.23 18.57
CA LYS A 333 -26.22 -7.09 18.76
C LYS A 333 -25.49 -5.75 18.79
N LEU A 334 -24.40 -5.64 18.03
CA LEU A 334 -23.61 -4.42 17.91
C LEU A 334 -23.96 -3.67 16.63
N PRO A 335 -24.02 -2.33 16.67
CA PRO A 335 -24.10 -1.54 15.45
C PRO A 335 -22.80 -1.73 14.65
N MET A 336 -22.92 -2.08 13.37
CA MET A 336 -21.79 -2.05 12.46
C MET A 336 -21.44 -0.58 12.17
N PRO A 337 -20.17 -0.15 12.32
CA PRO A 337 -19.75 1.20 11.99
C PRO A 337 -19.89 1.46 10.50
N ILE A 338 -19.93 2.73 10.13
CA ILE A 338 -19.77 3.13 8.74
C ILE A 338 -18.38 2.72 8.26
N VAL A 339 -18.31 1.92 7.20
CA VAL A 339 -17.05 1.57 6.57
C VAL A 339 -16.73 2.64 5.54
N TYR A 340 -15.75 3.48 5.85
CA TYR A 340 -15.35 4.60 5.03
C TYR A 340 -14.05 4.26 4.29
N PRO A 341 -14.00 4.39 2.95
CA PRO A 341 -12.80 4.06 2.21
C PRO A 341 -11.73 5.13 2.46
N ARG A 342 -10.51 4.72 2.83
CA ARG A 342 -9.39 5.66 2.98
C ARG A 342 -9.12 6.38 1.67
N SER A 343 -8.62 7.61 1.74
CA SER A 343 -8.12 8.29 0.56
C SER A 343 -6.92 7.56 -0.03
N ARG A 344 -6.74 7.69 -1.34
CA ARG A 344 -5.73 7.00 -2.12
C ARG A 344 -5.00 8.02 -2.96
N PHE A 345 -3.68 7.94 -2.98
CA PHE A 345 -2.86 8.95 -3.64
C PHE A 345 -1.70 8.37 -4.41
N ILE A 346 -1.36 9.02 -5.51
CA ILE A 346 -0.06 8.90 -6.16
C ILE A 346 0.71 10.18 -5.89
N LEU A 347 1.87 10.02 -5.26
CA LEU A 347 2.85 11.07 -5.05
C LEU A 347 3.65 11.24 -6.35
N LEU A 348 3.62 12.44 -6.92
CA LEU A 348 4.11 12.71 -8.26
C LEU A 348 5.18 13.82 -8.23
N PRO A 349 6.48 13.45 -8.20
CA PRO A 349 7.56 14.42 -8.34
C PRO A 349 7.46 15.19 -9.65
N ILE A 350 7.81 16.49 -9.64
CA ILE A 350 7.76 17.38 -10.83
C ILE A 350 8.44 16.78 -12.06
N LYS A 351 9.61 16.15 -11.89
CA LYS A 351 10.37 15.54 -12.99
C LYS A 351 9.64 14.34 -13.60
N ILE A 352 9.01 13.53 -12.77
CA ILE A 352 8.18 12.39 -13.22
C ILE A 352 6.93 12.89 -13.93
N LYS A 353 6.28 13.96 -13.45
CA LYS A 353 5.15 14.60 -14.13
C LYS A 353 5.53 15.04 -15.55
N LYS A 354 6.68 15.70 -15.70
CA LYS A 354 7.19 16.11 -17.01
C LYS A 354 7.35 14.91 -17.96
N TRP A 355 8.02 13.86 -17.51
CA TRP A 355 8.21 12.65 -18.31
C TRP A 355 6.92 11.91 -18.62
N LEU A 356 5.98 11.87 -17.67
CA LEU A 356 4.66 11.29 -17.88
C LEU A 356 3.93 11.97 -19.05
N SER A 357 4.00 13.32 -19.11
CA SER A 357 3.45 14.10 -20.22
C SER A 357 4.21 13.86 -21.53
N GLU A 358 5.53 13.83 -21.53
CA GLU A 358 6.35 13.53 -22.72
C GLU A 358 6.05 12.13 -23.30
N LEU A 359 5.75 11.16 -22.44
CA LEU A 359 5.44 9.78 -22.82
C LEU A 359 3.96 9.56 -23.20
N ASN A 360 3.10 10.58 -23.06
CA ASN A 360 1.65 10.49 -23.25
C ASN A 360 1.03 9.31 -22.48
N ILE A 361 1.38 9.19 -21.20
CA ILE A 361 0.82 8.16 -20.31
C ILE A 361 -0.28 8.78 -19.46
N ASP A 362 -1.49 8.21 -19.56
CA ASP A 362 -2.57 8.51 -18.64
C ASP A 362 -2.43 7.67 -17.38
N ILE A 363 -2.21 8.36 -16.25
CA ILE A 363 -2.00 7.76 -14.94
C ILE A 363 -3.23 6.99 -14.43
N HIS A 364 -4.45 7.43 -14.77
CA HIS A 364 -5.68 6.81 -14.28
C HIS A 364 -6.00 5.48 -14.96
N ASN A 365 -5.53 5.30 -16.20
CA ASN A 365 -5.68 4.08 -17.00
C ASN A 365 -4.46 3.16 -16.93
N LEU A 366 -3.47 3.51 -16.09
CA LEU A 366 -2.22 2.77 -16.02
C LEU A 366 -2.39 1.31 -15.60
N PRO A 367 -3.22 0.93 -14.61
CA PRO A 367 -3.39 -0.48 -14.24
C PRO A 367 -3.85 -1.37 -15.41
N GLN A 368 -4.71 -0.84 -16.29
CA GLN A 368 -5.21 -1.57 -17.46
C GLN A 368 -4.22 -1.58 -18.63
N THR A 369 -3.36 -0.56 -18.70
CA THR A 369 -2.44 -0.37 -19.83
C THR A 369 -0.98 -0.70 -19.51
N TYR A 370 -0.68 -1.10 -18.27
CA TYR A 370 0.67 -1.32 -17.75
C TYR A 370 1.50 -2.24 -18.65
N ASP A 371 1.02 -3.44 -18.97
CA ASP A 371 1.78 -4.39 -19.80
C ASP A 371 2.04 -3.85 -21.21
N LYS A 372 1.05 -3.16 -21.78
CA LYS A 372 1.18 -2.49 -23.08
C LYS A 372 2.18 -1.33 -23.03
N ILE A 373 2.20 -0.57 -21.94
CA ILE A 373 3.09 0.58 -21.75
C ILE A 373 4.53 0.11 -21.49
N LYS A 374 4.71 -0.89 -20.63
CA LYS A 374 6.01 -1.47 -20.27
C LYS A 374 6.74 -2.06 -21.49
N GLY A 375 5.99 -2.62 -22.44
CA GLY A 375 6.54 -3.14 -23.70
C GLY A 375 6.75 -2.10 -24.81
N ARG A 376 6.50 -0.80 -24.57
CA ARG A 376 6.67 0.23 -25.61
C ARG A 376 8.15 0.38 -25.95
N ASN A 377 8.48 0.20 -27.21
CA ASN A 377 9.74 0.70 -27.80
C ASN A 377 9.41 1.90 -28.66
N TYR A 378 10.14 3.01 -28.45
CA TYR A 378 9.96 4.21 -29.26
C TYR A 378 10.59 4.05 -30.64
N TYR A 379 11.65 3.24 -30.74
CA TYR A 379 12.35 3.00 -31.98
C TYR A 379 12.79 1.54 -32.11
N PHE A 380 12.32 0.89 -33.16
CA PHE A 380 12.78 -0.41 -33.65
C PHE A 380 12.97 -0.22 -35.16
N ILE A 381 14.17 -0.51 -35.70
CA ILE A 381 14.40 -0.52 -37.14
C ILE A 381 14.08 -1.93 -37.62
N PRO A 382 12.96 -2.17 -38.34
CA PRO A 382 12.71 -3.45 -38.97
C PRO A 382 13.71 -3.69 -40.11
N ASP A 383 13.91 -4.94 -40.51
CA ASP A 383 14.81 -5.28 -41.62
C ASP A 383 14.45 -4.54 -42.92
N SER A 384 13.16 -4.28 -43.16
CA SER A 384 12.69 -3.50 -44.32
C SER A 384 13.19 -2.05 -44.34
N GLN A 385 13.36 -1.40 -43.18
CA GLN A 385 13.93 -0.05 -43.12
C GLN A 385 15.45 -0.07 -43.29
N ASN A 386 16.14 -1.15 -42.92
CA ASN A 386 17.57 -1.29 -43.23
C ASN A 386 17.79 -1.39 -44.75
N GLU A 387 16.93 -2.12 -45.46
CA GLU A 387 16.96 -2.17 -46.92
C GLU A 387 16.72 -0.79 -47.55
N GLU A 388 15.76 -0.01 -47.04
CA GLU A 388 15.52 1.37 -47.50
C GLU A 388 16.73 2.30 -47.26
N ILE A 389 17.41 2.17 -46.12
CA ILE A 389 18.63 2.94 -45.81
C ILE A 389 19.75 2.59 -46.79
N GLU A 390 19.97 1.31 -47.07
CA GLU A 390 20.98 0.86 -48.05
C GLU A 390 20.62 1.30 -49.48
N GLN A 391 19.34 1.26 -49.86
CA GLN A 391 18.88 1.79 -51.14
C GLN A 391 19.13 3.30 -51.26
N ALA A 392 18.85 4.08 -50.20
CA ALA A 392 19.13 5.51 -50.18
C ALA A 392 20.63 5.81 -50.30
N LYS A 393 21.47 5.03 -49.62
CA LYS A 393 22.94 5.10 -49.72
C LYS A 393 23.41 4.83 -51.15
N ASN A 394 22.97 3.72 -51.74
CA ASN A 394 23.34 3.33 -53.10
C ASN A 394 22.90 4.38 -54.13
N LYS A 395 21.70 4.95 -53.96
CA LYS A 395 21.21 6.04 -54.83
C LYS A 395 22.10 7.28 -54.75
N PHE A 396 22.55 7.65 -53.55
CA PHE A 396 23.45 8.78 -53.36
C PHE A 396 24.82 8.54 -54.02
N ILE A 397 25.40 7.35 -53.83
CA ILE A 397 26.67 6.96 -54.46
C ILE A 397 26.56 6.95 -55.99
N ASN A 398 25.49 6.35 -56.53
CA ASN A 398 25.25 6.30 -57.98
C ASN A 398 25.12 7.70 -58.59
N ASN A 399 24.39 8.61 -57.94
CA ASN A 399 24.27 9.99 -58.41
C ASN A 399 25.61 10.74 -58.37
N ALA A 400 26.45 10.47 -57.37
CA ALA A 400 27.80 11.03 -57.33
C ALA A 400 28.65 10.50 -58.49
N SER A 401 28.57 9.19 -58.80
CA SER A 401 29.27 8.60 -59.95
C SER A 401 28.84 9.24 -61.26
N LEU A 402 27.52 9.41 -61.48
CA LEU A 402 27.00 10.06 -62.68
C LEU A 402 27.52 11.49 -62.85
N PHE A 403 27.60 12.26 -61.76
CA PHE A 403 28.18 13.61 -61.80
C PHE A 403 29.65 13.61 -62.23
N PHE A 404 30.44 12.60 -61.82
CA PHE A 404 31.81 12.45 -62.30
C PHE A 404 31.88 12.06 -63.77
N ASP A 405 31.02 11.14 -64.23
CA ASP A 405 30.96 10.73 -65.63
C ASP A 405 30.65 11.93 -66.54
N ASP A 406 29.74 12.81 -66.12
CA ASP A 406 29.42 14.07 -66.83
C ASP A 406 30.63 15.01 -66.91
N LEU A 407 31.41 15.15 -65.83
CA LEU A 407 32.63 15.97 -65.83
C LEU A 407 33.70 15.41 -66.76
N SER A 408 33.95 14.10 -66.72
CA SER A 408 34.92 13.44 -67.60
C SER A 408 34.55 13.64 -69.08
N ALA A 409 33.26 13.57 -69.41
CA ALA A 409 32.77 13.84 -70.76
C ALA A 409 32.99 15.31 -71.21
N ILE A 410 32.85 16.27 -70.30
CA ILE A 410 33.06 17.70 -70.61
C ILE A 410 34.53 18.01 -70.92
N PHE A 411 35.45 17.44 -70.15
CA PHE A 411 36.88 17.73 -70.28
C PHE A 411 37.63 16.78 -71.24
N ASN A 412 37.00 15.68 -71.65
CA ASN A 412 37.54 14.70 -72.60
C ASN A 412 38.90 14.12 -72.15
N ASP A 413 39.07 13.93 -70.83
CA ASP A 413 40.32 13.53 -70.19
C ASP A 413 40.08 12.39 -69.18
N ASN A 414 40.70 11.23 -69.44
CA ASN A 414 40.62 10.04 -68.59
C ASN A 414 41.66 10.05 -67.46
N SER A 415 42.52 11.07 -67.36
CA SER A 415 43.49 11.23 -66.28
C SER A 415 42.83 11.37 -64.90
N LEU A 416 41.53 11.67 -64.88
CA LEU A 416 40.68 11.81 -63.70
C LEU A 416 40.17 10.48 -63.13
N ASP A 417 40.33 9.34 -63.81
CA ASP A 417 39.77 8.05 -63.37
C ASP A 417 40.26 7.60 -61.98
N ASN A 418 41.54 7.85 -61.68
CA ASN A 418 42.08 7.53 -60.36
C ASN A 418 41.53 8.48 -59.29
N TYR A 419 41.35 9.76 -59.63
CA TYR A 419 40.70 10.74 -58.75
C TYR A 419 39.23 10.40 -58.51
N HIS A 420 38.52 9.90 -59.53
CA HIS A 420 37.14 9.46 -59.44
C HIS A 420 36.98 8.32 -58.42
N LYS A 421 37.79 7.26 -58.53
CA LYS A 421 37.78 6.13 -57.57
C LYS A 421 38.10 6.57 -56.14
N ILE A 422 39.11 7.42 -55.96
CA ILE A 422 39.49 7.95 -54.65
C ILE A 422 38.37 8.82 -54.07
N TYR A 423 37.66 9.60 -54.88
CA TYR A 423 36.60 10.45 -54.38
C TYR A 423 35.30 9.68 -54.10
N LEU A 424 34.92 8.71 -54.94
CA LEU A 424 33.77 7.84 -54.67
C LEU A 424 33.95 7.05 -53.37
N SER A 425 35.13 6.46 -53.15
CA SER A 425 35.42 5.78 -51.87
C SER A 425 35.31 6.72 -50.66
N LYS A 426 35.70 7.99 -50.79
CA LYS A 426 35.48 9.00 -49.74
C LYS A 426 34.00 9.28 -49.52
N ILE A 427 33.21 9.42 -50.58
CA ILE A 427 31.75 9.60 -50.50
C ILE A 427 31.09 8.41 -49.80
N GLU A 428 31.47 7.18 -50.16
CA GLU A 428 30.96 5.96 -49.54
C GLU A 428 31.23 5.96 -48.02
N ILE A 429 32.46 6.30 -47.62
CA ILE A 429 32.86 6.39 -46.22
C ILE A 429 32.04 7.48 -45.48
N GLU A 430 31.88 8.67 -46.06
CA GLU A 430 31.13 9.76 -45.42
C GLU A 430 29.62 9.48 -45.36
N ALA A 431 29.05 8.85 -46.40
CA ALA A 431 27.66 8.40 -46.40
C ALA A 431 27.42 7.34 -45.31
N GLN A 432 28.34 6.39 -45.17
CA GLN A 432 28.30 5.38 -44.12
C GLN A 432 28.36 6.01 -42.72
N LYS A 433 29.29 6.95 -42.49
CA LYS A 433 29.38 7.69 -41.21
C LYS A 433 28.10 8.45 -40.88
N LEU A 434 27.47 9.08 -41.89
CA LEU A 434 26.22 9.81 -41.70
C LEU A 434 25.10 8.87 -41.24
N ILE A 435 24.96 7.71 -41.90
CA ILE A 435 23.98 6.67 -41.53
C ILE A 435 24.24 6.18 -40.09
N GLU A 436 25.49 5.86 -39.75
CA GLU A 436 25.87 5.43 -38.41
C GLU A 436 25.53 6.48 -37.34
N ASN A 437 25.77 7.76 -37.64
CA ASN A 437 25.41 8.87 -36.76
C ASN A 437 23.89 9.02 -36.58
N PHE A 438 23.11 8.84 -37.65
CA PHE A 438 21.65 8.84 -37.57
C PHE A 438 21.14 7.67 -36.73
N ILE A 439 21.62 6.44 -36.98
CA ILE A 439 21.25 5.25 -36.21
C ILE A 439 21.62 5.43 -34.74
N LYS A 440 22.83 5.94 -34.45
CA LYS A 440 23.30 6.23 -33.09
C LYS A 440 22.40 7.27 -32.40
N SER A 441 22.04 8.34 -33.11
CA SER A 441 21.14 9.38 -32.59
C SER A 441 19.75 8.82 -32.24
N GLN A 442 19.18 7.96 -33.09
CA GLN A 442 17.90 7.31 -32.82
C GLN A 442 17.97 6.31 -31.66
N ARG A 443 19.05 5.52 -31.59
CA ARG A 443 19.31 4.61 -30.45
C ARG A 443 19.38 5.38 -29.14
N ASN A 444 20.14 6.49 -29.10
CA ASN A 444 20.23 7.34 -27.92
C ASN A 444 18.87 7.90 -27.49
N LYS A 445 18.03 8.34 -28.44
CA LYS A 445 16.66 8.78 -28.14
C LYS A 445 15.82 7.66 -27.53
N ASN A 446 15.93 6.44 -28.07
CA ASN A 446 15.23 5.28 -27.52
C ASN A 446 15.74 4.92 -26.13
N GLU A 447 17.05 4.96 -25.87
CA GLU A 447 17.62 4.74 -24.53
C GLU A 447 17.10 5.76 -23.51
N ILE A 448 17.05 7.04 -23.87
CA ILE A 448 16.49 8.10 -23.03
C ILE A 448 15.00 7.85 -22.77
N PHE A 449 14.24 7.49 -23.80
CA PHE A 449 12.83 7.15 -23.67
C PHE A 449 12.62 5.97 -22.71
N GLN A 450 13.37 4.88 -22.89
CA GLN A 450 13.29 3.70 -22.03
C GLN A 450 13.64 4.04 -20.59
N LYS A 451 14.66 4.88 -20.38
CA LYS A 451 15.04 5.35 -19.06
C LYS A 451 13.94 6.18 -18.39
N HIS A 452 13.34 7.12 -19.11
CA HIS A 452 12.21 7.92 -18.59
C HIS A 452 11.01 7.04 -18.28
N LEU A 453 10.66 6.12 -19.19
CA LEU A 453 9.57 5.17 -19.00
C LEU A 453 9.79 4.31 -17.75
N TYR A 454 11.00 3.78 -17.59
CA TYR A 454 11.41 3.00 -16.42
C TYR A 454 11.21 3.79 -15.12
N TYR A 455 11.70 5.03 -15.05
CA TYR A 455 11.55 5.87 -13.86
C TYR A 455 10.11 6.28 -13.57
N VAL A 456 9.32 6.57 -14.62
CA VAL A 456 7.89 6.86 -14.48
C VAL A 456 7.17 5.66 -13.89
N LEU A 457 7.32 4.48 -14.48
CA LEU A 457 6.66 3.25 -14.02
C LEU A 457 7.09 2.86 -12.60
N ASN A 458 8.40 2.89 -12.30
CA ASN A 458 8.90 2.63 -10.96
C ASN A 458 8.32 3.59 -9.93
N THR A 459 8.09 4.85 -10.29
CA THR A 459 7.56 5.83 -9.33
C THR A 459 6.07 5.62 -9.09
N ILE A 460 5.26 5.50 -10.14
CA ILE A 460 3.79 5.58 -10.02
C ILE A 460 3.10 4.22 -9.90
N PHE A 461 3.69 3.16 -10.48
CA PHE A 461 3.11 1.82 -10.50
C PHE A 461 4.22 0.73 -10.46
N PRO A 462 5.08 0.77 -9.42
CA PRO A 462 6.25 -0.10 -9.31
C PRO A 462 5.87 -1.57 -9.40
N ASN A 463 6.52 -2.31 -10.30
CA ASN A 463 6.27 -3.74 -10.50
C ASN A 463 4.79 -4.10 -10.75
N GLY A 464 4.00 -3.20 -11.33
CA GLY A 464 2.58 -3.44 -11.56
C GLY A 464 1.72 -3.33 -10.29
N LEU A 465 2.27 -2.76 -9.22
CA LEU A 465 1.60 -2.54 -7.94
C LEU A 465 1.37 -1.06 -7.70
N GLU A 466 0.33 -0.76 -6.93
CA GLU A 466 0.01 0.61 -6.55
C GLU A 466 1.10 1.18 -5.65
N GLN A 467 1.57 2.40 -5.97
CA GLN A 467 2.62 3.10 -5.23
C GLN A 467 2.37 3.08 -3.71
N GLU A 468 1.13 3.34 -3.30
CA GLU A 468 0.74 3.43 -1.90
C GLU A 468 0.92 2.14 -1.09
N ARG A 469 1.02 0.99 -1.78
CA ARG A 469 1.23 -0.34 -1.18
C ARG A 469 2.68 -0.81 -1.25
N PHE A 470 3.52 -0.11 -2.02
CA PHE A 470 4.85 -0.58 -2.37
C PHE A 470 5.95 0.16 -1.61
N PHE A 471 5.87 1.49 -1.56
CA PHE A 471 6.93 2.30 -0.97
C PHE A 471 6.65 2.67 0.49
N SER A 472 7.73 2.80 1.26
CA SER A 472 7.72 3.43 2.58
C SER A 472 7.50 4.94 2.48
N PRO A 473 6.80 5.56 3.45
CA PRO A 473 6.77 7.02 3.62
C PRO A 473 8.16 7.67 3.68
N PHE A 474 9.18 6.94 4.16
CA PHE A 474 10.57 7.42 4.22
C PHE A 474 11.25 7.57 2.86
N SER A 475 10.57 7.22 1.77
CA SER A 475 10.97 7.62 0.42
C SER A 475 10.76 9.12 0.16
N PHE A 476 9.93 9.79 0.98
CA PHE A 476 9.49 11.18 0.76
C PHE A 476 9.67 12.06 2.00
N ILE A 477 9.44 11.53 3.20
CA ILE A 477 9.58 12.29 4.46
C ILE A 477 10.95 12.99 4.61
N PRO A 478 12.10 12.38 4.26
CA PRO A 478 13.39 13.07 4.38
C PRO A 478 13.53 14.32 3.49
N GLU A 479 12.69 14.47 2.46
CA GLU A 479 12.66 15.65 1.59
C GLU A 479 11.69 16.72 2.12
N TYR A 480 10.49 16.33 2.56
CA TYR A 480 9.40 17.27 2.89
C TYR A 480 9.11 17.43 4.39
N ASN A 481 9.74 16.64 5.26
CA ASN A 481 9.53 16.67 6.71
C ASN A 481 8.02 16.60 7.09
N TYR A 482 7.57 17.44 8.02
CA TYR A 482 6.17 17.51 8.45
C TYR A 482 5.23 18.05 7.37
N ASP A 483 5.74 18.73 6.33
CA ASP A 483 4.88 19.20 5.24
C ASP A 483 4.38 18.04 4.38
N PHE A 484 5.04 16.89 4.40
CA PHE A 484 4.59 15.66 3.72
C PHE A 484 3.14 15.31 4.07
N THR A 485 2.80 15.24 5.36
CA THR A 485 1.44 14.90 5.81
C THR A 485 0.45 16.01 5.51
N LYS A 486 0.89 17.29 5.59
CA LYS A 486 0.06 18.46 5.25
C LYS A 486 -0.31 18.50 3.76
N MET A 487 0.64 18.19 2.87
CA MET A 487 0.40 18.13 1.43
C MET A 487 -0.68 17.09 1.10
N ILE A 488 -0.62 15.92 1.74
CA ILE A 488 -1.65 14.88 1.60
C ILE A 488 -2.98 15.36 2.21
N MET A 489 -2.98 15.90 3.43
CA MET A 489 -4.17 16.38 4.13
C MET A 489 -4.93 17.47 3.34
N ASN A 490 -4.21 18.32 2.65
CA ASN A 490 -4.76 19.39 1.81
C ASN A 490 -5.40 18.86 0.52
N LYS A 491 -4.97 17.69 0.04
CA LYS A 491 -5.53 17.03 -1.15
C LYS A 491 -6.70 16.11 -0.85
N ILE A 492 -6.92 15.72 0.41
CA ILE A 492 -8.09 14.90 0.75
C ILE A 492 -9.38 15.71 0.58
N ASP A 493 -10.18 15.24 -0.36
CA ASP A 493 -11.62 15.51 -0.42
C ASP A 493 -12.36 14.32 0.22
N ILE A 494 -13.13 14.62 1.25
CA ILE A 494 -13.92 13.66 2.04
C ILE A 494 -15.19 13.18 1.32
N THR A 495 -15.47 13.70 0.12
CA THR A 495 -16.59 13.29 -0.72
C THR A 495 -16.15 12.58 -1.99
N ASN A 496 -14.85 12.63 -2.31
CA ASN A 496 -14.27 11.99 -3.48
C ASN A 496 -13.34 10.84 -3.09
N PHE A 497 -13.58 9.67 -3.69
CA PHE A 497 -12.87 8.43 -3.39
C PHE A 497 -12.00 7.93 -4.55
N ASP A 498 -11.89 8.73 -5.61
CA ASP A 498 -10.95 8.47 -6.70
C ASP A 498 -9.50 8.60 -6.22
N ILE A 499 -8.58 8.03 -6.99
CA ILE A 499 -7.16 8.14 -6.71
C ILE A 499 -6.74 9.59 -6.99
N GLY A 500 -6.34 10.30 -5.94
CA GLY A 500 -5.82 11.66 -6.03
C GLY A 500 -4.35 11.70 -6.46
N ILE A 501 -3.92 12.85 -6.97
CA ILE A 501 -2.51 13.11 -7.29
C ILE A 501 -2.01 14.20 -6.35
N VAL A 502 -0.92 13.90 -5.63
CA VAL A 502 -0.19 14.87 -4.81
C VAL A 502 1.09 15.20 -5.55
N GLU A 503 1.13 16.39 -6.13
CA GLU A 503 2.36 16.91 -6.73
C GLU A 503 3.34 17.27 -5.61
N LEU A 504 4.56 16.73 -5.72
CA LEU A 504 5.63 16.89 -4.75
C LEU A 504 6.61 17.99 -5.16
#